data_AF-A0A2S9HNN9-F1
#
_entry.id   AF-A0A2S9HNN9-F1
#
_cell.length_a   1.000
_cell.length_b   1.000
_cell.length_c   1.000
_cell.angle_alpha   90.00
_cell.angle_beta   90.00
_cell.angle_gamma   90.00
#
_symmetry.space_group_name_H-M   'P 1'
#
loop_
_entity.id
_entity.type
_entity.pdbx_description
1 polymer ?
#
loop_
_entity_poly.entity_id
_entity_poly.type
_entity_poly.pdbx_seq_one_letter_code
_entity_poly.pdbx_strand_id
1 'polypeptide(L)'
;MDIRKFTQDVNEYEDENTSTKSPNKLVQTIFTDQRKIKANDELLAEDKKTYEIDFIERDKKDLETKIKYYGKVIKLEEENGKTVYEKVKELKDEMKYQTGAEKTKTQSKISSLESKIKSSEKNVELFEGE
;
A
#
# COMPACT_ATOMS: atom_id res chain seq x y z
N MET A 1 7.87 39.94 -22.56
CA MET A 1 6.77 39.37 -21.75
C MET A 1 6.03 40.54 -21.14
N ASP A 2 4.86 40.87 -21.67
CA ASP A 2 4.03 41.99 -21.23
C ASP A 2 3.11 41.55 -20.08
N ILE A 3 3.23 42.24 -18.94
CA ILE A 3 2.55 41.93 -17.67
C ILE A 3 1.17 42.61 -17.57
N ARG A 4 0.56 42.99 -18.70
CA ARG A 4 -0.66 43.80 -18.74
C ARG A 4 -1.82 43.05 -19.38
N LYS A 5 -2.34 42.01 -18.73
CA LYS A 5 -3.61 41.35 -19.12
C LYS A 5 -4.37 40.65 -17.97
N PHE A 6 -4.31 41.13 -16.73
CA PHE A 6 -5.12 40.54 -15.65
C PHE A 6 -5.85 41.55 -14.76
N THR A 7 -6.20 42.69 -15.32
CA THR A 7 -7.29 43.55 -14.81
C THR A 7 -8.39 43.53 -15.84
N GLN A 8 -9.21 42.48 -15.80
CA GLN A 8 -10.51 42.49 -16.44
C GLN A 8 -11.54 42.45 -15.33
N ASP A 9 -12.16 43.61 -15.11
CA ASP A 9 -13.31 43.79 -14.25
C ASP A 9 -14.39 42.76 -14.57
N VAL A 10 -14.86 42.07 -13.54
CA VAL A 10 -16.20 41.48 -13.51
C VAL A 10 -16.90 42.11 -12.33
N ASN A 11 -17.68 43.16 -12.65
CA ASN A 11 -18.64 43.77 -11.76
C ASN A 11 -19.79 42.80 -11.42
N GLU A 12 -20.57 43.23 -10.43
CA GLU A 12 -21.94 42.81 -10.06
C GLU A 12 -22.08 41.74 -8.98
N TYR A 13 -22.16 42.20 -7.73
CA TYR A 13 -23.44 42.11 -7.02
C TYR A 13 -23.80 43.50 -6.49
N GLU A 14 -24.74 44.15 -7.17
CA GLU A 14 -25.52 45.26 -6.61
C GLU A 14 -26.32 44.77 -5.40
N ASP A 15 -26.31 45.52 -4.30
CA ASP A 15 -27.49 46.28 -3.89
C ASP A 15 -27.14 47.06 -2.61
N GLU A 16 -26.75 48.32 -2.82
CA GLU A 16 -26.81 49.34 -1.79
C GLU A 16 -28.28 49.64 -1.48
N ASN A 17 -28.88 48.94 -0.52
CA ASN A 17 -30.02 49.46 0.22
C ASN A 17 -30.27 48.70 1.53
N THR A 18 -29.53 49.06 2.59
CA THR A 18 -30.16 49.25 3.90
C THR A 18 -29.54 50.46 4.60
N SER A 19 -30.27 51.56 4.50
CA SER A 19 -30.22 52.70 5.43
C SER A 19 -30.20 52.22 6.88
N THR A 20 -29.03 52.15 7.52
CA THR A 20 -28.87 52.28 8.97
C THR A 20 -27.45 52.74 9.32
N LYS A 21 -27.38 53.84 10.10
CA LYS A 21 -26.22 54.45 10.76
C LYS A 21 -24.95 53.59 10.81
N SER A 22 -23.86 54.13 10.25
CA SER A 22 -22.52 53.55 10.21
C SER A 22 -22.04 52.95 11.55
N PRO A 23 -21.87 51.63 11.66
CA PRO A 23 -20.90 51.08 12.57
C PRO A 23 -19.56 51.10 11.83
N ASN A 24 -18.72 52.07 12.19
CA ASN A 24 -17.27 52.16 11.94
C ASN A 24 -16.74 51.28 10.79
N LYS A 25 -16.50 51.86 9.61
CA LYS A 25 -15.98 51.17 8.39
C LYS A 25 -14.84 50.18 8.69
N LEU A 26 -13.99 50.52 9.65
CA LEU A 26 -12.91 49.67 10.18
C LEU A 26 -13.41 48.32 10.73
N VAL A 27 -14.52 48.29 11.46
CA VAL A 27 -15.11 47.08 12.04
C VAL A 27 -15.63 46.14 10.95
N GLN A 28 -16.29 46.68 9.92
CA GLN A 28 -16.70 45.88 8.76
C GLN A 28 -15.50 45.31 7.98
N THR A 29 -14.44 46.10 7.79
CA THR A 29 -13.19 45.63 7.16
C THR A 29 -12.54 44.51 7.98
N ILE A 30 -12.44 44.65 9.31
CA ILE A 30 -11.87 43.61 10.18
C ILE A 30 -12.68 42.31 10.11
N PHE A 31 -14.02 42.39 10.15
CA PHE A 31 -14.86 41.20 10.08
C PHE A 31 -14.78 40.49 8.72
N THR A 32 -14.69 41.25 7.62
CA THR A 32 -14.55 40.67 6.28
C THR A 32 -13.17 40.04 6.08
N ASP A 33 -12.10 40.66 6.55
CA ASP A 33 -10.75 40.07 6.51
C ASP A 33 -10.65 38.80 7.37
N GLN A 34 -11.21 38.79 8.58
CA GLN A 34 -11.26 37.59 9.42
C GLN A 34 -12.02 36.43 8.76
N ARG A 35 -13.13 36.72 8.06
CA ARG A 35 -13.87 35.68 7.31
C ARG A 35 -13.05 35.13 6.14
N LYS A 36 -12.33 35.99 5.41
CA LYS A 36 -11.43 35.57 4.32
C LYS A 36 -10.29 34.70 4.82
N ILE A 37 -9.67 35.04 5.96
CA ILE A 37 -8.61 34.22 6.57
C ILE A 37 -9.16 32.84 6.96
N LYS A 38 -10.32 32.79 7.63
CA LYS A 38 -10.95 31.50 8.00
C LYS A 38 -11.27 30.63 6.78
N ALA A 39 -11.83 31.22 5.72
CA ALA A 39 -12.11 30.49 4.49
C ALA A 39 -10.83 29.96 3.82
N ASN A 40 -9.74 30.73 3.81
CA ASN A 40 -8.44 30.27 3.32
C ASN A 40 -7.84 29.16 4.19
N ASP A 41 -7.95 29.26 5.52
CA ASP A 41 -7.48 28.23 6.45
C ASP A 41 -8.26 26.92 6.28
N GLU A 42 -9.58 26.99 6.06
CA GLU A 42 -10.43 25.84 5.76
C GLU A 42 -10.05 25.19 4.42
N LEU A 43 -9.81 25.99 3.37
CA LEU A 43 -9.42 25.50 2.05
C LEU A 43 -8.03 24.84 2.08
N LEU A 44 -7.08 25.42 2.81
CA LEU A 44 -5.76 24.82 3.05
C LEU A 44 -5.86 23.51 3.86
N ALA A 45 -6.78 23.42 4.81
CA ALA A 45 -7.02 22.20 5.58
C ALA A 45 -7.68 21.10 4.73
N GLU A 46 -8.56 21.46 3.79
CA GLU A 46 -9.18 20.54 2.84
C GLU A 46 -8.17 20.00 1.83
N ASP A 47 -7.30 20.86 1.29
CA ASP A 47 -6.18 20.45 0.42
C ASP A 47 -5.22 19.50 1.15
N LYS A 48 -4.91 19.79 2.43
CA LYS A 48 -4.07 18.93 3.25
C LYS A 48 -4.69 17.56 3.48
N LYS A 49 -5.99 17.50 3.81
CA LYS A 49 -6.71 16.23 3.98
C LYS A 49 -6.73 15.41 2.69
N THR A 50 -6.93 16.08 1.55
CA THR A 50 -6.93 15.43 0.23
C THR A 50 -5.57 14.81 -0.07
N TYR A 51 -4.48 15.54 0.21
CA TYR A 51 -3.12 15.01 0.07
C TYR A 51 -2.85 13.81 1.02
N GLU A 52 -3.31 13.88 2.26
CA GLU A 52 -3.18 12.78 3.23
C GLU A 52 -3.92 11.52 2.75
N ILE A 53 -5.13 11.68 2.18
CA ILE A 53 -5.90 10.58 1.59
C ILE A 53 -5.16 9.99 0.40
N ASP A 54 -4.68 10.81 -0.54
CA ASP A 54 -3.92 10.34 -1.71
C ASP A 54 -2.67 9.54 -1.31
N PHE A 55 -1.99 9.97 -0.25
CA PHE A 55 -0.84 9.26 0.30
C PHE A 55 -1.24 7.89 0.86
N ILE A 56 -2.30 7.84 1.68
CA ILE A 56 -2.83 6.60 2.25
C ILE A 56 -3.28 5.64 1.13
N GLU A 57 -3.91 6.15 0.07
CA GLU A 57 -4.36 5.32 -1.06
C GLU A 57 -3.18 4.73 -1.85
N ARG A 58 -2.10 5.48 -2.03
CA ARG A 58 -0.86 4.97 -2.65
C ARG A 58 -0.22 3.89 -1.79
N ASP A 59 -0.07 4.14 -0.50
CA ASP A 59 0.49 3.15 0.44
C ASP A 59 -0.35 1.87 0.46
N LYS A 60 -1.68 2.01 0.47
CA LYS A 60 -2.60 0.87 0.38
C LYS A 60 -2.38 0.07 -0.89
N LYS A 61 -2.26 0.73 -2.05
CA LYS A 61 -2.03 0.07 -3.33
C LYS A 61 -0.67 -0.65 -3.40
N ASP A 62 0.36 -0.05 -2.81
CA ASP A 62 1.68 -0.66 -2.71
C ASP A 62 1.67 -1.90 -1.80
N LEU A 63 0.98 -1.82 -0.66
CA LEU A 63 0.76 -2.95 0.24
C LEU A 63 -0.04 -4.07 -0.43
N GLU A 64 -1.13 -3.75 -1.12
CA GLU A 64 -1.92 -4.73 -1.89
C GLU A 64 -1.06 -5.45 -2.94
N THR A 65 -0.17 -4.71 -3.60
CA THR A 65 0.75 -5.28 -4.59
C THR A 65 1.75 -6.23 -3.94
N LYS A 66 2.31 -5.87 -2.77
CA LYS A 66 3.20 -6.73 -1.99
C LYS A 66 2.51 -7.99 -1.51
N ILE A 67 1.31 -7.88 -0.93
CA ILE A 67 0.51 -9.03 -0.48
C ILE A 67 0.27 -10.00 -1.65
N LYS A 68 -0.11 -9.48 -2.82
CA LYS A 68 -0.32 -10.31 -4.01
C LYS A 68 0.96 -11.00 -4.48
N TYR A 69 2.10 -10.33 -4.38
CA TYR A 69 3.40 -10.91 -4.73
C TYR A 69 3.77 -12.02 -3.75
N TYR A 70 3.76 -11.76 -2.44
CA TYR A 70 4.07 -12.75 -1.42
C TYR A 70 3.14 -13.96 -1.49
N GLY A 71 1.83 -13.73 -1.69
CA GLY A 71 0.88 -14.83 -1.87
C GLY A 71 1.16 -15.71 -3.10
N LYS A 72 1.78 -15.18 -4.17
CA LYS A 72 2.24 -16.01 -5.30
C LYS A 72 3.49 -16.81 -4.96
N VAL A 73 4.44 -16.19 -4.25
CA VAL A 73 5.68 -16.84 -3.83
C VAL A 73 5.39 -17.98 -2.85
N ILE A 74 4.52 -17.75 -1.87
CA ILE A 74 4.06 -18.78 -0.91
C ILE A 74 3.48 -19.97 -1.66
N LYS A 75 2.52 -19.75 -2.58
CA LYS A 75 1.91 -20.84 -3.36
C LYS A 75 2.93 -21.66 -4.15
N LEU A 76 3.89 -20.99 -4.78
CA LEU A 76 4.94 -21.66 -5.54
C LEU A 76 5.83 -22.51 -4.62
N GLU A 77 6.17 -21.98 -3.45
CA GLU A 77 7.01 -22.68 -2.48
C GLU A 77 6.27 -23.88 -1.86
N GLU A 78 4.98 -23.75 -1.56
CA GLU A 78 4.12 -24.85 -1.11
C GLU A 78 3.99 -25.96 -2.17
N GLU A 79 3.77 -25.61 -3.44
CA GLU A 79 3.72 -26.56 -4.55
C GLU A 79 5.05 -27.30 -4.74
N ASN A 80 6.17 -26.59 -4.63
CA ASN A 80 7.50 -27.17 -4.66
C ASN A 80 7.70 -28.13 -3.47
N GLY A 81 7.32 -27.73 -2.25
CA GLY A 81 7.36 -28.56 -1.06
C GLY A 81 6.58 -29.87 -1.22
N LYS A 82 5.34 -29.80 -1.73
CA LYS A 82 4.51 -30.98 -2.04
C LYS A 82 5.18 -31.92 -3.04
N THR A 83 5.70 -31.37 -4.14
CA THR A 83 6.39 -32.15 -5.17
C THR A 83 7.62 -32.88 -4.62
N VAL A 84 8.40 -32.20 -3.77
CA VAL A 84 9.58 -32.80 -3.12
C VAL A 84 9.15 -33.87 -2.11
N TYR A 85 8.08 -33.66 -1.37
CA TYR A 85 7.51 -34.63 -0.43
C TYR A 85 7.05 -35.92 -1.14
N GLU A 86 6.36 -35.80 -2.27
CA GLU A 86 5.96 -36.95 -3.08
C GLU A 86 7.18 -37.75 -3.56
N LYS A 87 8.23 -37.08 -4.04
CA LYS A 87 9.50 -37.75 -4.40
C LYS A 87 10.16 -38.47 -3.22
N VAL A 88 10.11 -37.90 -2.01
CA VAL A 88 10.62 -38.58 -0.81
C VAL A 88 9.82 -39.85 -0.53
N LYS A 89 8.50 -39.80 -0.70
CA LYS A 89 7.61 -40.96 -0.51
C LYS A 89 7.93 -42.07 -1.53
N GLU A 90 8.05 -41.73 -2.81
CA GLU A 90 8.44 -42.67 -3.86
C GLU A 90 9.78 -43.34 -3.57
N LEU A 91 10.81 -42.54 -3.22
CA LEU A 91 12.13 -43.08 -2.87
C LEU A 91 12.09 -44.00 -1.65
N LYS A 92 11.25 -43.70 -0.64
CA LYS A 92 11.05 -44.58 0.52
C LYS A 92 10.39 -45.91 0.13
N ASP A 93 9.47 -45.89 -0.80
CA ASP A 93 8.81 -47.11 -1.31
C ASP A 93 9.77 -47.95 -2.18
N GLU A 94 10.52 -47.32 -3.08
CA GLU A 94 11.55 -47.99 -3.90
C GLU A 94 12.66 -48.62 -3.04
N MET A 95 13.02 -47.97 -1.93
CA MET A 95 14.06 -48.44 -1.02
C MET A 95 13.80 -49.85 -0.48
N LYS A 96 12.54 -50.32 -0.46
CA LYS A 96 12.16 -51.69 -0.06
C LYS A 96 12.81 -52.76 -0.94
N TYR A 97 13.06 -52.47 -2.20
CA TYR A 97 13.57 -53.41 -3.20
C TYR A 97 15.08 -53.29 -3.45
N GLN A 98 15.76 -52.38 -2.74
CA GLN A 98 17.17 -52.07 -2.95
C GLN A 98 18.12 -52.92 -2.10
N THR A 99 19.34 -53.10 -2.59
CA THR A 99 20.44 -53.72 -1.83
C THR A 99 20.96 -52.80 -0.72
N GLY A 100 21.72 -53.34 0.24
CA GLY A 100 22.21 -52.55 1.39
C GLY A 100 22.99 -51.28 0.99
N ALA A 101 23.86 -51.37 -0.02
CA ALA A 101 24.64 -50.22 -0.50
C ALA A 101 23.78 -49.16 -1.21
N GLU A 102 22.76 -49.59 -1.97
CA GLU A 102 21.80 -48.70 -2.64
C GLU A 102 20.90 -48.00 -1.63
N LYS A 103 20.43 -48.71 -0.60
CA LYS A 103 19.64 -48.14 0.50
C LYS A 103 20.36 -46.97 1.17
N THR A 104 21.66 -47.09 1.44
CA THR A 104 22.44 -46.00 2.03
C THR A 104 22.47 -44.76 1.13
N LYS A 105 22.69 -44.93 -0.18
CA LYS A 105 22.66 -43.81 -1.14
C LYS A 105 21.28 -43.16 -1.23
N THR A 106 20.22 -43.98 -1.30
CA THR A 106 18.83 -43.51 -1.33
C THR A 106 18.47 -42.77 -0.04
N GLN A 107 18.90 -43.27 1.12
CA GLN A 107 18.70 -42.61 2.40
C GLN A 107 19.38 -41.24 2.46
N SER A 108 20.62 -41.11 1.97
CA SER A 108 21.29 -39.80 1.87
C SER A 108 20.52 -38.82 0.97
N LYS A 109 19.97 -39.30 -0.15
CA LYS A 109 19.14 -38.49 -1.05
C LYS A 109 17.83 -38.06 -0.37
N ILE A 110 17.17 -38.97 0.34
CA ILE A 110 15.97 -38.67 1.15
C ILE A 110 16.27 -37.58 2.16
N SER A 111 17.35 -37.70 2.95
CA SER A 111 17.70 -36.69 3.96
C SER A 111 18.00 -35.31 3.36
N SER A 112 18.61 -35.27 2.17
CA SER A 112 18.79 -34.01 1.44
C SER A 112 17.46 -33.38 1.02
N LEU A 113 16.52 -34.18 0.52
CA LEU A 113 15.19 -33.71 0.13
C LEU A 113 14.34 -33.28 1.33
N GLU A 114 14.40 -34.01 2.46
CA GLU A 114 13.74 -33.63 3.72
C GLU A 114 14.29 -32.29 4.25
N SER A 115 15.59 -32.05 4.11
CA SER A 115 16.18 -30.75 4.43
C SER A 115 15.66 -29.62 3.54
N LYS A 116 15.40 -29.90 2.25
CA LYS A 116 14.79 -28.93 1.33
C LYS A 116 13.34 -28.63 1.71
N ILE A 117 12.55 -29.64 2.07
CA ILE A 117 11.16 -29.45 2.54
C ILE A 117 11.16 -28.51 3.75
N LYS A 118 12.00 -28.77 4.75
CA LYS A 118 12.12 -27.92 5.93
C LYS A 118 12.55 -26.49 5.61
N SER A 119 13.42 -26.32 4.61
CA SER A 119 13.80 -24.99 4.14
C SER A 119 12.63 -24.28 3.45
N SER A 120 11.82 -24.99 2.67
CA SER A 120 10.64 -24.44 2.02
C SER A 120 9.56 -24.05 3.03
N GLU A 121 9.32 -24.87 4.06
CA GLU A 121 8.43 -24.53 5.17
C GLU A 121 8.87 -23.23 5.86
N LYS A 122 10.17 -23.10 6.15
CA LYS A 122 10.72 -21.87 6.75
C LYS A 122 10.58 -20.65 5.84
N ASN A 123 10.68 -20.83 4.51
CA ASN A 123 10.47 -19.74 3.56
C ASN A 123 9.00 -19.29 3.56
N VAL A 124 8.06 -20.23 3.61
CA VAL A 124 6.62 -19.91 3.73
C VAL A 124 6.35 -19.12 5.02
N GLU A 125 6.86 -19.59 6.17
CA GLU A 125 6.73 -18.88 7.45
C GLU A 125 7.31 -17.45 7.39
N LEU A 126 8.44 -17.26 6.70
CA LEU A 126 9.05 -15.95 6.51
C LEU A 126 8.13 -15.01 5.70
N PHE A 127 7.53 -15.51 4.62
CA PHE A 127 6.64 -14.70 3.77
C PHE A 127 5.27 -14.44 4.41
N GLU A 128 4.82 -15.27 5.35
CA GLU A 128 3.63 -15.01 6.15
C GLU A 128 3.87 -13.97 7.26
N GLY A 129 5.11 -13.83 7.72
CA GLY A 129 5.52 -12.89 8.76
C GLY A 129 5.95 -11.49 8.29
N GLU A 130 6.16 -11.29 6.99
CA GLU A 130 6.45 -9.99 6.34
C GLU A 130 5.18 -9.23 5.92
#